data_AF-A0A2U2J7V8-F1
#
_entry.id   AF-A0A2U2J7V8-F1
#
_cell.length_a   1.000
_cell.length_b   1.000
_cell.length_c   1.000
_cell.angle_alpha   90.00
_cell.angle_beta   90.00
_cell.angle_gamma   90.00
#
_symmetry.space_group_name_H-M   'P 1'
#
loop_
_entity.id
_entity.type
_entity.pdbx_description
1 polymer ?
#
loop_
_entity_poly.entity_id
_entity_poly.type
_entity_poly.pdbx_seq_one_letter_code
_entity_poly.pdbx_strand_id
1 'polypeptide(L)'
;MENKLKHLEFIQNIITRMNTNSFQIKGMSITIVVALLALTATDFNILFASIVYFSLLIFWGLDAYYLSQEKGYRQLYDEIRNINENDINFNLKLKKEYTEGKNSWQYTLTNKTIIYLYLLQGLIALILILIFKNCETL
;
A
#
# COMPACT_ATOMS: atom_id res chain seq x y z
N MET A 1 -8.04 -21.65 -27.12
CA MET A 1 -7.09 -21.47 -26.00
C MET A 1 -6.57 -20.03 -25.94
N GLU A 2 -6.64 -19.28 -27.04
CA GLU A 2 -6.16 -17.91 -27.15
C GLU A 2 -6.95 -16.93 -26.25
N ASN A 3 -8.27 -17.08 -26.14
CA ASN A 3 -9.09 -16.16 -25.35
C ASN A 3 -8.74 -16.25 -23.86
N LYS A 4 -8.58 -17.48 -23.34
CA LYS A 4 -8.17 -17.71 -21.96
C LYS A 4 -6.79 -17.12 -21.67
N LEU A 5 -5.81 -17.36 -22.54
CA LEU A 5 -4.46 -16.80 -22.37
C LEU A 5 -4.51 -15.27 -22.37
N LYS A 6 -5.28 -14.66 -23.27
CA LYS A 6 -5.45 -13.21 -23.33
C LYS A 6 -6.15 -12.64 -22.10
N HIS A 7 -7.17 -13.30 -21.58
CA HIS A 7 -7.86 -12.88 -20.36
C HIS A 7 -6.93 -12.95 -19.14
N LEU A 8 -6.15 -14.02 -19.00
CA LEU A 8 -5.13 -14.14 -17.96
C LEU A 8 -4.04 -13.07 -18.09
N GLU A 9 -3.62 -12.73 -19.30
CA GLU A 9 -2.67 -11.63 -19.57
C GLU A 9 -3.23 -10.28 -19.09
N PHE A 10 -4.51 -9.98 -19.37
CA PHE A 10 -5.16 -8.77 -18.87
C PHE A 10 -5.22 -8.70 -17.35
N ILE A 11 -5.53 -9.81 -16.68
CA ILE A 11 -5.54 -9.88 -15.21
C ILE A 11 -4.11 -9.69 -14.67
N GLN A 12 -3.12 -10.35 -15.27
CA GLN A 12 -1.71 -10.19 -14.90
C GLN A 12 -1.24 -8.74 -15.04
N ASN A 13 -1.65 -8.05 -16.10
CA ASN A 13 -1.35 -6.62 -16.28
C ASN A 13 -1.96 -5.76 -15.16
N ILE A 14 -3.15 -6.11 -14.66
CA ILE A 14 -3.73 -5.43 -13.50
C ILE A 14 -2.91 -5.71 -12.23
N ILE A 15 -2.55 -6.98 -11.98
CA ILE A 15 -1.71 -7.37 -10.82
C ILE A 15 -0.40 -6.59 -10.83
N THR A 16 0.29 -6.51 -11.98
CA THR A 16 1.53 -5.74 -12.12
C THR A 16 1.31 -4.27 -11.78
N ARG A 17 0.23 -3.64 -12.28
CA ARG A 17 -0.09 -2.24 -11.93
C ARG A 17 -0.36 -2.04 -10.44
N MET A 18 -1.05 -2.98 -9.77
CA MET A 18 -1.30 -2.89 -8.32
C MET A 18 0.02 -2.97 -7.53
N ASN A 19 0.91 -3.88 -7.92
CA ASN A 19 2.25 -3.99 -7.32
C ASN A 19 3.06 -2.70 -7.52
N THR A 20 3.08 -2.17 -8.75
CA THR A 20 3.76 -0.89 -9.06
C THR A 20 3.19 0.27 -8.25
N ASN A 21 1.87 0.39 -8.13
CA ASN A 21 1.25 1.45 -7.33
C ASN A 21 1.60 1.32 -5.83
N SER A 22 1.56 0.10 -5.28
CA SER A 22 1.99 -0.17 -3.89
C SER A 22 3.45 0.23 -3.68
N PHE A 23 4.35 -0.13 -4.60
CA PHE A 23 5.75 0.26 -4.52
C PHE A 23 5.95 1.79 -4.59
N GLN A 24 5.26 2.47 -5.50
CA GLN A 24 5.32 3.93 -5.64
C GLN A 24 4.87 4.65 -4.37
N ILE A 25 3.79 4.19 -3.75
CA ILE A 25 3.24 4.77 -2.52
C ILE A 25 4.22 4.64 -1.35
N LYS A 26 4.91 3.50 -1.22
CA LYS A 26 5.97 3.32 -0.22
C LYS A 26 7.14 4.29 -0.46
N GLY A 27 7.50 4.54 -1.73
CA GLY A 27 8.53 5.51 -2.08
C GLY A 27 8.11 6.95 -1.75
N MET A 28 6.90 7.35 -2.16
CA MET A 28 6.36 8.68 -1.89
C MET A 28 6.17 8.95 -0.39
N SER A 29 5.84 7.92 0.40
CA SER A 29 5.72 8.07 1.86
C SER A 29 7.06 8.50 2.46
N ILE A 30 8.17 7.87 2.06
CA ILE A 30 9.52 8.24 2.52
C ILE A 30 9.85 9.67 2.12
N THR A 31 9.60 10.05 0.86
CA THR A 31 9.87 11.42 0.38
C THR A 31 9.11 12.47 1.18
N ILE A 32 7.82 12.28 1.42
CA ILE A 32 6.99 13.24 2.18
C ILE A 32 7.40 13.28 3.65
N VAL A 33 7.67 12.13 4.27
CA VAL A 33 8.14 12.07 5.67
C VAL A 33 9.46 12.80 5.83
N VAL A 34 10.42 12.60 4.93
CA VAL A 34 11.72 13.31 4.95
C VAL A 34 11.52 14.81 4.78
N ALA A 35 10.67 15.24 3.85
CA ALA A 35 10.39 16.67 3.63
C ALA A 35 9.76 17.33 4.87
N LEU A 36 8.78 16.66 5.50
CA LEU A 36 8.12 17.16 6.71
C LEU A 36 9.05 17.16 7.93
N LEU A 37 9.92 16.15 8.06
CA LEU A 37 10.94 16.12 9.11
C LEU A 37 11.97 17.22 8.94
N ALA A 38 12.39 17.52 7.71
CA ALA A 38 13.30 18.63 7.43
C ALA A 38 12.68 19.98 7.83
N LEU A 39 11.38 20.19 7.57
CA LEU A 39 10.64 21.37 8.04
C LEU A 39 10.55 21.42 9.58
N THR A 40 10.32 20.27 10.22
CA THR A 40 10.27 20.17 11.69
C THR A 40 11.63 20.45 12.34
N ALA A 41 12.73 20.17 11.64
CA ALA A 41 14.09 20.45 12.11
C ALA A 41 14.44 21.95 12.09
N THR A 42 13.82 22.74 11.21
CA THR A 42 14.10 24.18 11.09
C THR A 42 13.33 25.04 12.08
N ASP A 43 12.10 24.65 12.39
CA ASP A 43 11.21 25.35 13.33
C ASP A 43 10.33 24.29 13.99
N PHE A 44 10.64 23.96 15.24
CA PHE A 44 9.98 22.85 15.90
C PHE A 44 8.54 23.24 16.25
N ASN A 45 7.60 22.68 15.49
CA ASN A 45 6.18 22.84 15.74
C ASN A 45 5.52 21.47 15.89
N ILE A 46 4.81 21.27 17.00
CA ILE A 46 4.09 20.02 17.27
C ILE A 46 3.04 19.70 16.19
N LEU A 47 2.54 20.72 15.49
CA LEU A 47 1.67 20.55 14.32
C LEU A 47 2.42 19.89 13.16
N PHE A 48 3.65 20.32 12.85
CA PHE A 48 4.46 19.69 11.79
C PHE A 48 4.80 18.24 12.13
N ALA A 49 5.18 17.97 13.38
CA ALA A 49 5.37 16.61 13.87
C ALA A 49 4.09 15.74 13.73
N SER A 50 2.91 16.30 14.01
CA SER A 50 1.63 15.59 13.86
C SER A 50 1.31 15.27 12.40
N ILE A 51 1.64 16.17 11.47
CA ILE A 51 1.41 15.97 10.03
C ILE A 51 2.28 14.81 9.49
N VAL A 52 3.49 14.59 10.02
CA VAL A 52 4.32 13.42 9.67
C VAL A 52 3.56 12.12 9.92
N TYR A 53 3.04 11.92 11.13
CA TYR A 53 2.29 10.70 11.48
C TYR A 53 0.98 10.58 10.73
N PHE A 54 0.27 11.69 10.51
CA PHE A 54 -0.94 11.70 9.69
C PHE A 54 -0.65 11.23 8.27
N SER A 55 0.45 11.69 7.65
CA SER A 55 0.86 11.24 6.33
C SER A 55 1.17 9.74 6.30
N LEU A 56 1.89 9.22 7.31
CA LEU A 56 2.20 7.80 7.44
C LEU A 56 0.94 6.92 7.48
N LEU A 57 -0.09 7.34 8.22
CA LEU A 57 -1.36 6.62 8.30
C LEU A 57 -2.09 6.57 6.94
N ILE A 58 -2.09 7.67 6.20
CA ILE A 58 -2.70 7.71 4.85
C ILE A 58 -1.96 6.77 3.90
N PHE A 59 -0.63 6.86 3.84
CA PHE A 59 0.18 6.01 2.96
C PHE A 59 0.05 4.53 3.35
N TRP A 60 0.01 4.22 4.65
CA TRP A 60 -0.24 2.86 5.14
C TRP A 60 -1.60 2.32 4.68
N GLY A 61 -2.66 3.14 4.81
CA GLY A 61 -4.00 2.80 4.36
C GLY A 61 -4.07 2.50 2.86
N LEU A 62 -3.45 3.36 2.04
CA LEU A 62 -3.40 3.20 0.60
C LEU A 62 -2.60 1.96 0.17
N ASP A 63 -1.44 1.73 0.78
CA ASP A 63 -0.60 0.56 0.50
C ASP A 63 -1.34 -0.75 0.81
N ALA A 64 -2.05 -0.80 1.95
CA ALA A 64 -2.91 -1.93 2.29
C ALA A 64 -4.06 -2.11 1.28
N TYR A 65 -4.60 -1.02 0.74
CA TYR A 65 -5.65 -1.07 -0.29
C TYR A 65 -5.13 -1.71 -1.58
N TYR A 66 -4.00 -1.24 -2.11
CA TYR A 66 -3.42 -1.82 -3.32
C TYR A 66 -3.04 -3.29 -3.15
N LEU A 67 -2.51 -3.67 -1.97
CA LEU A 67 -2.22 -5.08 -1.68
C LEU A 67 -3.50 -5.94 -1.57
N SER A 68 -4.59 -5.39 -1.02
CA SER A 68 -5.90 -6.08 -0.98
C SER A 68 -6.45 -6.32 -2.39
N GLN A 69 -6.39 -5.31 -3.26
CA GLN A 69 -6.80 -5.43 -4.66
C GLN A 69 -5.92 -6.44 -5.42
N GLU A 70 -4.59 -6.42 -5.21
CA GLU A 70 -3.67 -7.37 -5.83
C GLU A 70 -4.02 -8.83 -5.47
N LYS A 71 -4.25 -9.11 -4.18
CA LYS A 71 -4.68 -10.45 -3.72
C LYS A 71 -6.00 -10.87 -4.36
N GLY A 72 -6.94 -9.94 -4.47
CA GLY A 72 -8.23 -10.18 -5.11
C GLY A 72 -8.09 -10.51 -6.60
N TYR A 73 -7.21 -9.80 -7.32
CA TYR A 73 -6.93 -10.11 -8.72
C TYR A 73 -6.18 -11.45 -8.90
N ARG A 74 -5.35 -11.85 -7.93
CA ARG A 74 -4.76 -13.20 -7.92
C ARG A 74 -5.81 -14.29 -7.79
N GLN A 75 -6.84 -14.10 -6.95
CA GLN A 75 -7.95 -15.04 -6.87
C GLN A 75 -8.77 -15.10 -8.16
N LEU A 76 -9.04 -13.95 -8.77
CA LEU A 76 -9.69 -13.91 -10.09
C LEU A 76 -8.84 -14.66 -11.13
N TYR A 77 -7.51 -14.47 -11.14
CA TYR A 77 -6.60 -15.20 -12.01
C TYR A 77 -6.72 -16.72 -11.82
N ASP A 78 -6.70 -17.18 -10.56
CA ASP A 78 -6.83 -18.59 -10.22
C ASP A 78 -8.19 -19.18 -10.62
N GLU A 79 -9.28 -18.41 -10.53
CA GLU A 79 -10.60 -18.80 -11.03
C GLU A 79 -10.56 -18.98 -12.56
N ILE A 80 -10.15 -17.94 -13.31
CA ILE A 80 -10.15 -17.97 -14.78
C ILE A 80 -9.22 -19.07 -15.34
N ARG A 81 -8.13 -19.38 -14.64
CA ARG A 81 -7.24 -20.49 -15.01
C ARG A 81 -7.96 -21.84 -15.05
N ASN A 82 -9.04 -22.03 -14.29
CA ASN A 82 -9.79 -23.29 -14.23
C ASN A 82 -11.03 -23.31 -15.14
N ILE A 83 -11.39 -22.17 -15.75
CA ILE A 83 -12.55 -22.05 -16.66
C ILE A 83 -12.20 -22.62 -18.05
N ASN A 84 -13.19 -23.18 -18.74
CA ASN A 84 -13.05 -23.68 -20.11
C ASN A 84 -12.96 -22.52 -21.12
N GLU A 85 -12.31 -22.76 -22.25
CA GLU A 85 -12.10 -21.72 -23.29
C GLU A 85 -13.41 -21.08 -23.78
N ASN A 86 -14.48 -21.86 -23.90
CA ASN A 86 -15.75 -21.40 -24.44
C ASN A 86 -16.53 -20.50 -23.47
N ASP A 87 -16.18 -20.51 -22.19
CA ASP A 87 -16.86 -19.77 -21.13
C ASP A 87 -16.13 -18.46 -20.77
N ILE A 88 -15.04 -18.13 -21.48
CA ILE A 88 -14.27 -16.91 -21.27
C ILE A 88 -15.07 -15.69 -21.73
N ASN A 89 -15.32 -14.77 -20.80
CA ASN A 89 -16.13 -13.58 -21.00
C ASN A 89 -15.37 -12.25 -20.83
N PHE A 90 -14.05 -12.31 -20.60
CA PHE A 90 -13.18 -11.13 -20.39
C PHE A 90 -13.63 -10.19 -19.26
N ASN A 91 -14.41 -10.68 -18.30
CA ASN A 91 -14.79 -9.88 -17.15
C ASN A 91 -13.56 -9.62 -16.24
N LEU A 92 -13.25 -8.35 -16.02
CA LEU A 92 -12.13 -7.90 -15.17
C LEU A 92 -12.62 -7.28 -13.85
N LYS A 93 -13.92 -7.30 -13.59
CA LYS A 93 -14.50 -6.79 -12.34
C LYS A 93 -14.16 -7.74 -11.20
N LEU A 94 -13.66 -7.16 -10.12
CA LEU A 94 -13.45 -7.90 -8.89
C LEU A 94 -14.78 -8.13 -8.18
N LYS A 95 -15.10 -9.40 -7.91
CA LYS A 95 -16.21 -9.75 -7.02
C LYS A 95 -15.81 -9.38 -5.59
N LYS A 96 -16.78 -8.95 -4.79
CA LYS A 96 -16.56 -8.55 -3.39
C LYS A 96 -15.86 -9.66 -2.58
N GLU A 97 -16.27 -10.91 -2.83
CA GLU A 97 -15.73 -12.16 -2.26
C GLU A 97 -14.20 -12.26 -2.37
N TYR A 98 -13.60 -11.73 -3.44
CA TYR A 98 -12.14 -11.80 -3.63
C TYR A 98 -11.35 -10.82 -2.76
N THR A 99 -12.04 -9.83 -2.20
CA THR A 99 -11.52 -8.83 -1.27
C THR A 99 -12.10 -8.99 0.13
N GLU A 100 -12.52 -10.20 0.49
CA GLU A 100 -13.05 -10.51 1.83
C GLU A 100 -12.07 -11.38 2.64
N GLY A 101 -12.36 -11.55 3.92
CA GLY A 101 -11.53 -12.35 4.83
C GLY A 101 -10.06 -11.92 4.86
N LYS A 102 -9.15 -12.84 4.53
CA LYS A 102 -7.68 -12.59 4.54
C LYS A 102 -7.20 -11.66 3.41
N ASN A 103 -8.06 -11.41 2.43
CA ASN A 103 -7.78 -10.49 1.33
C ASN A 103 -8.43 -9.12 1.54
N SER A 104 -9.24 -8.97 2.59
CA SER A 104 -9.84 -7.69 2.93
C SER A 104 -8.81 -6.61 3.21
N TRP A 105 -9.20 -5.38 2.92
CA TRP A 105 -8.39 -4.21 3.20
C TRP A 105 -8.05 -4.12 4.69
N GLN A 106 -9.03 -4.35 5.57
CA GLN A 106 -8.84 -4.30 7.02
C GLN A 106 -7.84 -5.36 7.50
N TYR A 107 -7.95 -6.60 7.00
CA TYR A 107 -6.98 -7.64 7.33
C TYR A 107 -5.58 -7.29 6.79
N THR A 108 -5.53 -6.69 5.60
CA THR A 108 -4.28 -6.32 4.93
C THR A 108 -3.56 -5.15 5.61
N LEU A 109 -4.27 -4.24 6.30
CA LEU A 109 -3.65 -3.25 7.18
C LEU A 109 -2.74 -3.92 8.21
N THR A 110 -3.17 -5.06 8.75
CA THR A 110 -2.42 -5.83 9.75
C THR A 110 -1.36 -6.77 9.18
N ASN A 111 -1.07 -6.69 7.89
CA ASN A 111 -0.05 -7.54 7.27
C ASN A 111 1.34 -7.20 7.82
N LYS A 112 2.09 -8.23 8.26
CA LYS A 112 3.43 -8.08 8.86
C LYS A 112 4.39 -7.26 7.99
N THR A 113 4.39 -7.49 6.68
CA THR A 113 5.31 -6.80 5.77
C THR A 113 5.02 -5.30 5.70
N ILE A 114 3.75 -4.92 5.71
CA ILE A 114 3.34 -3.52 5.67
C ILE A 114 3.57 -2.86 7.03
N ILE A 115 3.15 -3.52 8.12
CA ILE A 115 3.32 -3.00 9.49
C ILE A 115 4.78 -2.67 9.77
N TYR A 116 5.72 -3.59 9.50
CA TYR A 116 7.12 -3.35 9.84
C TYR A 116 7.72 -2.16 9.07
N LEU A 117 7.29 -1.94 7.82
CA LEU A 117 7.75 -0.81 7.03
C LEU A 117 7.31 0.53 7.64
N TYR A 118 6.02 0.68 7.92
CA TYR A 118 5.49 1.94 8.46
C TYR A 118 5.83 2.16 9.94
N LEU A 119 5.96 1.09 10.73
CA LEU A 119 6.50 1.18 12.09
C LEU A 119 7.96 1.64 12.07
N LEU A 120 8.78 1.14 11.17
CA LEU A 120 10.17 1.61 11.03
C LEU A 120 10.22 3.10 10.68
N GLN A 121 9.41 3.55 9.70
CA GLN A 121 9.32 4.97 9.35
C GLN A 121 8.85 5.82 10.55
N GLY A 122 7.84 5.37 11.29
CA GLY A 122 7.33 6.05 12.48
C GLY A 122 8.32 6.11 13.64
N LEU A 123 9.12 5.06 13.86
CA LEU A 123 10.16 5.03 14.88
C LEU A 123 11.31 5.98 14.53
N ILE A 124 11.75 5.99 13.27
CA ILE A 124 12.79 6.92 12.80
C ILE A 124 12.30 8.37 12.96
N ALA A 125 11.05 8.65 12.54
CA ALA A 125 10.44 9.96 12.72
C ALA A 125 10.40 10.37 14.20
N LEU A 126 10.00 9.45 15.09
CA LEU A 126 9.94 9.71 16.54
C LEU A 126 11.31 10.07 17.11
N ILE A 127 12.33 9.28 16.79
CA ILE A 127 13.70 9.52 17.27
C ILE A 127 14.19 10.91 16.84
N LEU A 128 13.99 11.26 15.56
CA LEU A 128 14.41 12.56 15.03
C LEU A 128 13.64 13.73 15.68
N ILE A 129 12.33 13.60 15.85
CA ILE A 129 11.50 14.61 16.52
C ILE A 129 11.95 14.83 17.97
N LEU A 130 12.30 13.78 18.70
CA LEU A 130 12.83 13.88 20.07
C LEU A 130 14.20 14.57 20.10
N ILE A 131 15.08 14.29 19.13
CA ILE A 131 16.38 14.96 19.01
C ILE A 131 16.17 16.46 18.75
N PHE A 132 15.30 16.83 17.81
CA PHE A 132 15.03 18.24 17.49
C PHE A 132 14.46 19.00 18.68
N LYS A 133 13.51 18.39 19.41
CA LYS A 133 12.93 18.98 20.61
C LYS A 133 13.98 19.28 21.68
N ASN A 134 14.92 18.36 21.92
CA ASN A 134 15.98 18.56 22.92
C ASN A 134 16.98 19.66 22.50
N CYS A 135 17.22 19.82 21.20
CA CYS A 135 18.13 20.83 20.66
C CYS A 135 17.57 22.25 20.80
N GLU A 136 16.25 22.42 20.68
CA GLU A 136 15.57 23.70 20.84
C GLU A 136 15.53 24.18 22.31
N THR A 137 15.57 23.26 23.27
CA THR A 137 15.52 23.56 24.72
C THR A 137 16.86 23.98 25.35
N LEU A 138 17.96 23.93 24.59
CA LEU A 138 19.33 24.30 25.01
C LEU A 138 19.67 25.72 24.60
#